data_AF-A0A2S4KUS5-F1
#
_entry.id   AF-A0A2S4KUS5-F1
#
_cell.length_a   1.000
_cell.length_b   1.000
_cell.length_c   1.000
_cell.angle_alpha   90.00
_cell.angle_beta   90.00
_cell.angle_gamma   90.00
#
_symmetry.space_group_name_H-M   'P 1'
#
loop_
_entity.id
_entity.type
_entity.pdbx_description
1 polymer ?
#
loop_
_entity_poly.entity_id
_entity_poly.type
_entity_poly.pdbx_seq_one_letter_code
_entity_poly.pdbx_strand_id
1 'polypeptide(L)'
;MAGQSYDDDDIAVGADFDFSSYYLQRATQELSEDLNRVRNADDFKADSISFLVHALRQGAVQFSTEDQQRVVSDIGKALGEPGS
;
A
#
# COMPACT_ATOMS: atom_id res chain seq x y z
N MET A 1 -36.60 21.43 15.31
CA MET A 1 -35.63 20.80 14.39
C MET A 1 -34.43 20.40 15.23
N ALA A 2 -34.24 19.11 15.47
CA ALA A 2 -33.06 18.61 16.17
C ALA A 2 -31.86 18.76 15.22
N GLY A 3 -30.91 19.61 15.58
CA GLY A 3 -29.61 19.62 14.92
C GLY A 3 -28.86 18.38 15.39
N GLN A 4 -28.74 17.38 14.50
CA GLN A 4 -27.73 16.35 14.65
C GLN A 4 -26.37 17.06 14.63
N SER A 5 -25.76 17.20 15.80
CA SER A 5 -24.32 17.41 15.91
C SER A 5 -23.69 16.14 15.38
N TYR A 6 -23.24 16.16 14.13
CA TYR A 6 -22.31 15.15 13.67
C TYR A 6 -21.06 15.33 14.51
N ASP A 7 -20.71 14.29 15.27
CA ASP A 7 -19.50 14.30 16.09
C ASP A 7 -18.32 14.56 15.15
N ASP A 8 -17.53 15.60 15.45
CA ASP A 8 -16.40 16.07 14.62
C ASP A 8 -15.40 14.92 14.35
N ASP A 9 -15.33 13.95 15.26
CA ASP A 9 -14.56 12.71 15.16
C ASP A 9 -15.03 11.79 14.01
N ASP A 10 -16.34 11.69 13.73
CA ASP A 10 -16.87 10.84 12.65
C ASP A 10 -16.54 11.43 11.27
N ILE A 11 -16.53 12.77 11.15
CA ILE A 11 -16.13 13.47 9.92
C ILE A 11 -14.64 13.28 9.66
N ALA A 12 -13.80 13.32 10.70
CA ALA A 12 -12.36 13.13 10.60
C ALA A 12 -11.99 11.67 10.21
N VAL A 13 -12.60 10.67 10.86
CA VAL A 13 -12.38 9.25 10.53
C VAL A 13 -12.86 8.92 9.11
N GLY A 14 -13.99 9.49 8.68
CA GLY A 14 -14.48 9.36 7.30
C GLY A 14 -13.51 9.95 6.27
N ALA A 15 -12.97 11.15 6.54
CA ALA A 15 -11.98 11.79 5.68
C ALA A 15 -10.66 11.00 5.60
N ASP A 16 -10.19 10.42 6.71
CA ASP A 16 -8.99 9.59 6.76
C ASP A 16 -9.16 8.28 5.97
N PHE A 17 -10.33 7.65 6.04
CA PHE A 17 -10.64 6.44 5.26
C PHE A 17 -10.74 6.74 3.76
N ASP A 18 -11.38 7.84 3.39
CA ASP A 18 -11.51 8.28 1.99
C ASP A 18 -10.14 8.63 1.41
N PHE A 19 -9.31 9.36 2.16
CA PHE A 19 -7.94 9.66 1.77
C PHE A 19 -7.11 8.39 1.59
N SER A 20 -7.15 7.46 2.55
CA SER A 20 -6.33 6.24 2.50
C SER A 20 -6.70 5.37 1.30
N SER A 21 -8.00 5.24 1.01
CA SER A 21 -8.50 4.49 -0.14
C SER A 21 -8.08 5.13 -1.46
N TYR A 22 -8.27 6.45 -1.58
CA TYR A 22 -7.83 7.22 -2.74
C TYR A 22 -6.31 7.12 -2.96
N TYR A 23 -5.52 7.29 -1.88
CA TYR A 23 -4.07 7.22 -1.93
C TYR A 23 -3.59 5.84 -2.41
N LEU A 24 -4.12 4.75 -1.85
CA LEU A 24 -3.77 3.38 -2.27
C LEU A 24 -4.13 3.11 -3.72
N GLN A 25 -5.32 3.53 -4.16
CA GLN A 25 -5.72 3.43 -5.56
C GLN A 25 -4.75 4.19 -6.48
N ARG A 26 -4.42 5.43 -6.13
CA ARG A 26 -3.53 6.26 -6.95
C ARG A 26 -2.11 5.69 -7.00
N ALA A 27 -1.56 5.29 -5.85
CA ALA A 27 -0.21 4.74 -5.76
C ALA A 27 -0.07 3.42 -6.55
N THR A 28 -1.07 2.54 -6.47
CA THR A 28 -1.05 1.27 -7.23
C THR A 28 -1.22 1.49 -8.73
N GLN A 29 -2.04 2.47 -9.13
CA GLN A 29 -2.17 2.89 -10.52
C GLN A 29 -0.85 3.43 -11.09
N GLU A 30 -0.18 4.33 -10.36
CA GLU A 30 1.13 4.88 -10.76
C GLU A 30 2.19 3.78 -10.87
N LEU A 31 2.27 2.88 -9.88
CA LEU A 31 3.17 1.74 -9.92
C LEU A 31 2.92 0.85 -11.15
N SER A 32 1.66 0.56 -11.48
CA SER A 32 1.32 -0.23 -12.67
C SER A 32 1.76 0.46 -13.96
N GLU A 33 1.56 1.77 -14.06
CA GLU A 33 2.00 2.56 -15.21
C GLU A 33 3.53 2.56 -15.34
N ASP A 34 4.26 2.74 -14.24
CA ASP A 34 5.73 2.72 -14.22
C ASP A 34 6.29 1.36 -14.61
N LEU A 35 5.74 0.26 -14.09
CA LEU A 35 6.13 -1.09 -14.49
C LEU A 35 5.88 -1.33 -15.99
N ASN A 36 4.76 -0.81 -16.51
CA ASN A 36 4.47 -0.90 -17.93
C ASN A 36 5.47 -0.07 -18.76
N ARG A 37 5.83 1.14 -18.31
CA ARG A 37 6.86 1.97 -18.97
C ARG A 37 8.21 1.26 -18.99
N VAL A 38 8.66 0.73 -17.85
CA VAL A 38 9.92 -0.02 -17.73
C VAL A 38 9.94 -1.23 -18.65
N ARG A 39 8.85 -2.00 -18.71
CA ARG A 39 8.74 -3.19 -19.57
C ARG A 39 8.81 -2.86 -21.06
N ASN A 40 8.28 -1.72 -21.47
CA ASN A 40 8.23 -1.30 -22.88
C ASN A 40 9.44 -0.42 -23.29
N ALA A 41 10.42 -0.22 -22.41
CA ALA A 41 11.63 0.52 -22.74
C ALA A 41 12.51 -0.29 -23.71
N ASP A 42 13.15 0.39 -24.67
CA ASP A 42 13.95 -0.24 -25.74
C ASP A 42 15.14 -1.06 -25.22
N ASP A 43 15.63 -0.73 -24.03
CA ASP A 43 16.76 -1.37 -23.36
C ASP A 43 16.34 -2.43 -22.33
N PHE A 44 15.03 -2.67 -22.15
CA PHE A 44 14.53 -3.71 -21.27
C PHE A 44 14.81 -5.10 -21.86
N LYS A 45 15.56 -5.91 -21.12
CA LYS A 45 16.05 -7.23 -21.54
C LYS A 45 15.67 -8.30 -20.53
N ALA A 46 15.89 -9.56 -20.88
CA ALA A 46 15.57 -10.70 -20.01
C ALA A 46 16.28 -10.62 -18.64
N ASP A 47 17.50 -10.08 -18.60
CA ASP A 47 18.28 -9.84 -17.39
C ASP A 47 17.79 -8.62 -16.56
N SER A 48 17.06 -7.68 -17.17
CA SER A 48 16.44 -6.54 -16.47
C SER A 48 15.40 -6.98 -15.43
N ILE A 49 14.78 -8.16 -15.59
CA ILE A 49 13.80 -8.71 -14.64
C ILE A 49 14.44 -8.92 -13.27
N SER A 50 15.64 -9.51 -13.23
CA SER A 50 16.36 -9.73 -11.96
C SER A 50 16.66 -8.42 -11.26
N PHE A 51 17.04 -7.38 -12.01
CA PHE A 51 17.28 -6.05 -11.45
C PHE A 51 15.99 -5.41 -10.91
N LEU A 52 14.89 -5.48 -11.68
CA LEU A 52 13.58 -4.97 -11.26
C LEU A 52 13.10 -5.66 -9.97
N VAL A 53 13.22 -6.99 -9.88
CA VAL A 53 12.86 -7.75 -8.67
C VAL A 53 13.72 -7.32 -7.48
N HIS A 54 15.02 -7.08 -7.66
CA HIS A 54 15.88 -6.57 -6.60
C HIS A 54 15.45 -5.18 -6.13
N ALA A 55 15.16 -4.26 -7.05
CA ALA A 55 14.72 -2.90 -6.70
C ALA A 55 13.40 -2.92 -5.92
N LEU A 56 12.41 -3.70 -6.36
CA LEU A 56 11.13 -3.86 -5.66
C LEU A 56 11.34 -4.43 -4.24
N ARG A 57 12.23 -5.41 -4.08
CA ARG A 57 12.58 -5.97 -2.76
C ARG A 57 13.30 -4.97 -1.86
N GLN A 58 14.16 -4.11 -2.42
CA GLN A 58 14.84 -3.07 -1.64
C GLN A 58 13.85 -2.08 -1.02
N GLY A 59 12.73 -1.79 -1.70
CA GLY A 59 11.66 -0.96 -1.13
C GLY A 59 11.13 -1.50 0.22
N ALA A 60 11.08 -2.81 0.41
CA ALA A 60 10.65 -3.41 1.67
C ALA A 60 11.67 -3.21 2.81
N VAL A 61 12.96 -3.03 2.49
CA VAL A 61 14.03 -2.77 3.48
C VAL A 61 13.88 -1.37 4.10
N GLN A 62 13.09 -0.48 3.48
CA GLN A 62 12.81 0.83 4.04
C GLN A 62 11.95 0.78 5.30
N PHE A 63 11.26 -0.34 5.55
CA PHE A 63 10.47 -0.57 6.77
C PHE A 63 11.36 -1.08 7.89
N SER A 64 11.16 -0.56 9.11
CA SER A 64 11.78 -1.12 10.31
C SER A 64 11.32 -2.56 10.53
N THR A 65 12.09 -3.35 11.27
CA THR A 65 11.69 -4.72 11.64
C THR A 65 10.35 -4.73 12.37
N GLU A 66 10.11 -3.74 13.23
CA GLU A 66 8.89 -3.56 13.99
C GLU A 66 7.68 -3.26 13.09
N ASP A 67 7.86 -2.43 12.06
CA ASP A 67 6.79 -2.14 11.09
C ASP A 67 6.48 -3.36 10.22
N GLN A 68 7.51 -4.11 9.80
CA GLN A 68 7.31 -5.36 9.08
C GLN A 68 6.52 -6.38 9.92
N GLN A 69 6.85 -6.54 11.21
CA GLN A 69 6.13 -7.42 12.12
C GLN A 69 4.67 -6.99 12.32
N ARG A 70 4.41 -5.68 12.44
CA ARG A 70 3.04 -5.14 12.54
C ARG A 70 2.21 -5.49 11.31
N VAL A 71 2.75 -5.23 10.11
CA VAL A 71 2.07 -5.56 8.84
C VAL A 71 1.74 -7.05 8.75
N VAL A 72 2.68 -7.93 9.09
CA VAL A 72 2.44 -9.39 9.06
C VAL A 72 1.38 -9.81 10.08
N SER A 73 1.42 -9.26 11.29
CA SER A 73 0.42 -9.53 12.34
C SER A 73 -0.99 -9.09 11.93
N ASP A 74 -1.11 -7.91 11.33
CA ASP A 74 -2.40 -7.36 10.91
C ASP A 74 -2.98 -8.12 9.70
N ILE A 75 -2.13 -8.60 8.77
CA ILE A 75 -2.54 -9.52 7.71
C ILE A 75 -3.06 -10.85 8.30
N GLY A 76 -2.36 -11.42 9.29
CA GLY A 76 -2.79 -12.66 9.97
C GLY A 76 -4.15 -12.51 10.65
N LYS A 77 -4.40 -11.38 11.31
CA LYS A 77 -5.71 -11.04 11.89
C LYS A 77 -6.80 -10.86 10.82
N ALA A 78 -6.49 -10.21 9.70
CA ALA A 78 -7.43 -9.99 8.61
C ALA A 78 -7.83 -11.27 7.87
N LEU A 79 -6.92 -12.25 7.81
CA LEU A 79 -7.16 -13.57 7.21
C LEU A 79 -7.79 -14.59 8.19
N GLY A 80 -8.08 -14.16 9.42
CA GLY A 80 -8.83 -14.96 10.39
C GLY A 80 -8.03 -16.09 11.05
N GLU A 81 -6.70 -16.01 11.12
CA GLU A 81 -5.95 -16.95 11.96
C GLU A 81 -6.11 -16.56 13.44
N PRO A 82 -6.72 -17.41 14.28
CA PRO A 82 -6.82 -17.14 15.71
C PRO A 82 -5.41 -17.19 16.31
N GLY A 83 -5.08 -16.15 17.08
CA GLY A 83 -3.77 -15.95 17.69
C GLY A 83 -3.24 -17.21 18.38
N SER A 84 -1.97 -17.52 18.09
CA SER A 84 -1.16 -18.46 18.88
C SER A 84 -0.60 -17.78 20.13
#